data_AF-A0A1Q4E939-F1
#
_entry.id   AF-A0A1Q4E939-F1
#
_cell.length_a   1.000
_cell.length_b   1.000
_cell.length_c   1.000
_cell.angle_alpha   90.00
_cell.angle_beta   90.00
_cell.angle_gamma   90.00
#
_symmetry.space_group_name_H-M   'P 1'
#
loop_
_entity.id
_entity.type
_entity.pdbx_description
1 polymer ?
#
loop_
_entity_poly.entity_id
_entity_poly.type
_entity_poly.pdbx_seq_one_letter_code
_entity_poly.pdbx_strand_id
1 'polypeptide(L)'
;MTLQTRNLDSPDEKREFDHGAMHVLALDGTTFVRGVLEPGWRWSIDVQPLVGTDSCQVAHASYIISGRFGVRLDDGTETEAGPGDALAVSPGHDAWVVGDQPCTIIDFAPAPAGDATRIARCPCGVQFRIDGTTDTDGAQLEHLIAAVQQHAAGSHGHDVDRDHILDELTTG
;
A
#
# COMPACT_ATOMS: atom_id res chain seq x y z
N MET A 1 -8.02 -17.71 7.71
CA MET A 1 -7.70 -17.98 6.29
C MET A 1 -8.61 -17.09 5.47
N THR A 2 -8.07 -16.20 4.65
CA THR A 2 -8.85 -15.26 3.85
C THR A 2 -8.73 -15.63 2.37
N LEU A 3 -9.83 -15.51 1.62
CA LEU A 3 -9.87 -15.62 0.17
C LEU A 3 -10.55 -14.35 -0.36
N GLN A 4 -9.83 -13.54 -1.13
CA GLN A 4 -10.35 -12.31 -1.72
C GLN A 4 -10.15 -12.34 -3.23
N THR A 5 -11.09 -11.76 -3.97
CA THR A 5 -10.99 -11.61 -5.42
C THR A 5 -11.65 -10.32 -5.82
N ARG A 6 -10.94 -9.49 -6.58
CA ARG A 6 -11.43 -8.23 -7.13
C ARG A 6 -10.84 -7.99 -8.51
N ASN A 7 -11.40 -7.03 -9.24
CA ASN A 7 -11.01 -6.72 -10.62
C ASN A 7 -10.38 -5.32 -10.72
N LEU A 8 -9.21 -5.22 -11.35
CA LEU A 8 -8.50 -3.95 -11.61
C LEU A 8 -9.22 -3.02 -12.60
N ASP A 9 -10.23 -3.48 -13.32
CA ASP A 9 -11.15 -2.63 -14.09
C ASP A 9 -12.11 -1.84 -13.18
N SER A 10 -12.25 -2.25 -11.92
CA SER A 10 -12.98 -1.55 -10.85
C SER A 10 -12.05 -1.32 -9.64
N PRO A 11 -11.00 -0.48 -9.81
CA PRO A 11 -9.96 -0.29 -8.81
C PRO A 11 -10.46 0.54 -7.62
N ASP A 12 -9.71 0.49 -6.52
CA ASP A 12 -9.91 1.40 -5.38
C ASP A 12 -9.55 2.84 -5.74
N GLU A 13 -8.50 2.98 -6.54
CA GLU A 13 -7.96 4.26 -6.95
C GLU A 13 -7.55 4.21 -8.42
N LYS A 14 -7.84 5.29 -9.15
CA LYS A 14 -7.27 5.57 -10.47
C LYS A 14 -6.36 6.77 -10.33
N ARG A 15 -5.06 6.57 -10.53
CA ARG A 15 -4.08 7.67 -10.60
C ARG A 15 -3.87 8.01 -12.06
N GLU A 16 -4.12 9.26 -12.40
CA GLU A 16 -3.88 9.81 -13.73
C GLU A 16 -2.67 10.73 -13.66
N PHE A 17 -1.82 10.61 -14.68
CA PHE A 17 -0.61 11.40 -14.88
C PHE A 17 -0.67 12.05 -16.26
N ASP A 18 0.22 13.00 -16.52
CA ASP A 18 0.34 13.57 -17.87
C ASP A 18 0.72 12.48 -18.90
N HIS A 19 1.53 11.49 -18.48
CA HIS A 19 2.00 10.40 -19.34
C HIS A 19 1.42 9.02 -18.98
N GLY A 20 0.15 8.94 -18.59
CA GLY A 20 -0.56 7.66 -18.48
C GLY A 20 -1.42 7.52 -17.24
N ALA A 21 -1.79 6.29 -16.92
CA ALA A 21 -2.66 6.00 -15.79
C ALA A 21 -2.33 4.68 -15.09
N MET A 22 -2.65 4.63 -13.80
CA MET A 22 -2.53 3.43 -12.97
C MET A 22 -3.86 3.14 -12.28
N HIS A 23 -4.29 1.89 -12.38
CA HIS A 23 -5.42 1.34 -11.62
C HIS A 23 -4.86 0.58 -10.43
N VAL A 24 -5.23 0.98 -9.21
CA VAL A 24 -4.66 0.47 -7.96
C VAL A 24 -5.74 -0.22 -7.15
N LEU A 25 -5.43 -1.39 -6.61
CA LEU A 25 -6.34 -2.17 -5.79
C LEU A 25 -5.57 -2.84 -4.65
N ALA A 26 -6.10 -2.78 -3.43
CA ALA A 26 -5.51 -3.48 -2.29
C ALA A 26 -6.31 -4.74 -1.95
N LEU A 27 -5.58 -5.84 -1.73
CA LEU A 27 -6.05 -7.07 -1.06
C LEU A 27 -5.14 -7.31 0.15
N ASP A 28 -5.53 -8.18 1.08
CA ASP A 28 -4.84 -8.42 2.35
C ASP A 28 -3.30 -8.51 2.19
N GLY A 29 -2.60 -7.42 2.56
CA GLY A 29 -1.14 -7.31 2.56
C GLY A 29 -0.48 -6.94 1.22
N THR A 30 -1.22 -6.87 0.11
CA THR A 30 -0.65 -6.62 -1.22
C THR A 30 -1.47 -5.60 -2.00
N THR A 31 -0.79 -4.59 -2.53
CA THR A 31 -1.35 -3.69 -3.54
C THR A 31 -1.02 -4.20 -4.93
N PHE A 32 -2.05 -4.36 -5.74
CA PHE A 32 -2.01 -4.71 -7.15
C PHE A 32 -2.20 -3.43 -7.96
N VAL A 33 -1.35 -3.24 -8.97
CA VAL A 33 -1.42 -2.09 -9.87
C VAL A 33 -1.40 -2.59 -11.30
N ARG A 34 -2.27 -2.04 -12.14
CA ARG A 34 -2.10 -2.09 -13.60
C ARG A 34 -1.78 -0.69 -14.10
N GLY A 35 -0.58 -0.51 -14.64
CA GLY A 35 -0.16 0.73 -15.28
C GLY A 35 -0.23 0.62 -16.79
N VAL A 36 -0.76 1.65 -17.45
CA VAL A 36 -0.57 1.91 -18.88
C VAL A 36 0.13 3.26 -18.98
N LEU A 37 1.41 3.21 -19.31
CA LEU A 37 2.33 4.33 -19.21
C LEU A 37 2.78 4.73 -20.61
N GLU A 38 2.64 6.00 -20.93
CA GLU A 38 2.94 6.56 -22.25
C GLU A 38 4.44 6.90 -22.39
N PRO A 39 4.94 7.03 -23.63
CA PRO A 39 6.27 7.57 -23.85
C PRO A 39 6.49 8.90 -23.14
N GLY A 40 7.63 9.04 -22.47
CA GLY A 40 7.93 10.20 -21.64
C GLY A 40 7.56 10.02 -20.16
N TRP A 41 6.75 9.00 -19.81
CA TRP A 41 6.48 8.70 -18.41
C TRP A 41 7.77 8.35 -17.68
N ARG A 42 7.97 8.99 -16.54
CA ARG A 42 9.06 8.72 -15.63
C ARG A 42 8.63 9.03 -14.20
N TRP A 43 9.00 8.16 -13.26
CA TRP A 43 8.62 8.33 -11.87
C TRP A 43 9.03 9.71 -11.33
N SER A 44 10.27 10.17 -11.61
CA SER A 44 10.74 11.50 -11.20
C SER A 44 10.03 12.69 -11.88
N ILE A 45 9.28 12.46 -12.96
CA ILE A 45 8.52 13.51 -13.65
C ILE A 45 7.06 13.49 -13.18
N ASP A 46 6.42 12.33 -13.25
CA ASP A 46 4.97 12.20 -13.09
C ASP A 46 4.54 11.88 -11.65
N VAL A 47 5.42 11.26 -10.85
CA VAL A 47 5.07 10.78 -9.50
C VAL A 47 5.78 11.55 -8.40
N GLN A 48 7.07 11.85 -8.57
CA GLN A 48 7.86 12.59 -7.58
C GLN A 48 7.20 13.89 -7.10
N PRO A 49 6.63 14.76 -7.96
CA PRO A 49 5.96 15.97 -7.49
C PRO A 49 4.78 15.73 -6.56
N LEU A 50 4.18 14.53 -6.60
CA LEU A 50 3.03 14.14 -5.79
C LEU A 50 3.46 13.59 -4.42
N VAL A 51 4.59 12.90 -4.35
CA VAL A 51 5.05 12.19 -3.13
C VAL A 51 6.19 12.89 -2.39
N GLY A 52 6.93 13.76 -3.07
CA GLY A 52 7.95 14.63 -2.46
C GLY A 52 9.25 13.95 -2.03
N THR A 53 9.51 12.72 -2.45
CA THR A 53 10.78 12.01 -2.18
C THR A 53 11.74 12.10 -3.36
N ASP A 54 13.05 11.96 -3.12
CA ASP A 54 14.07 12.04 -4.16
C ASP A 54 14.02 10.87 -5.16
N SER A 55 13.60 9.69 -4.68
CA SER A 55 13.39 8.47 -5.46
C SER A 55 12.21 7.67 -4.90
N CYS A 56 11.72 6.66 -5.64
CA CYS A 56 10.65 5.79 -5.19
C CYS A 56 11.10 4.95 -3.99
N GLN A 57 10.40 5.05 -2.86
CA GLN A 57 10.72 4.34 -1.62
C GLN A 57 9.89 3.08 -1.40
N VAL A 58 9.12 2.66 -2.40
CA VAL A 58 8.28 1.46 -2.31
C VAL A 58 9.05 0.29 -2.93
N ALA A 59 8.97 -0.88 -2.31
CA ALA A 59 9.46 -2.11 -2.94
C ALA A 59 8.44 -2.58 -3.98
N HIS A 60 8.91 -2.94 -5.16
CA HIS A 60 8.05 -3.36 -6.26
C HIS A 60 8.47 -4.72 -6.80
N ALA A 61 7.47 -5.53 -7.16
CA ALA A 61 7.62 -6.67 -8.04
C ALA A 61 6.71 -6.44 -9.25
N SER A 62 7.27 -6.38 -10.44
CA SER A 62 6.54 -6.00 -11.65
C SER A 62 6.65 -7.10 -12.71
N TYR A 63 5.64 -7.17 -13.57
CA TYR A 63 5.61 -8.00 -14.77
C TYR A 63 5.22 -7.14 -15.97
N ILE A 64 6.04 -7.18 -17.02
CA ILE A 64 5.84 -6.34 -18.20
C ILE A 64 4.95 -7.08 -19.19
N ILE A 65 3.80 -6.50 -19.49
CA ILE A 65 2.83 -7.03 -20.46
C ILE A 65 3.22 -6.63 -21.89
N SER A 66 3.58 -5.35 -22.09
CA SER A 66 3.96 -4.79 -23.38
C SER A 66 4.88 -3.59 -23.22
N GLY A 67 5.59 -3.20 -24.28
CA GLY A 67 6.52 -2.07 -24.27
C GLY A 67 7.85 -2.40 -23.59
N ARG A 68 8.58 -1.37 -23.18
CA ARG A 68 9.85 -1.50 -22.45
C ARG A 68 9.89 -0.57 -21.25
N PHE A 69 10.46 -1.06 -20.17
CA PHE A 69 10.50 -0.36 -18.88
C PHE A 69 11.94 -0.34 -18.35
N GLY A 70 12.46 0.87 -18.09
CA GLY A 70 13.77 1.08 -17.52
C GLY A 70 13.66 1.36 -16.03
N VAL A 71 14.62 0.88 -15.26
CA VAL A 71 14.72 1.13 -13.82
C VAL A 71 16.18 1.38 -13.44
N ARG A 72 16.40 2.37 -12.59
CA ARG A 72 17.71 2.69 -12.02
C ARG A 72 17.64 2.89 -10.52
N LEU A 73 18.45 2.14 -9.78
CA LEU A 73 18.67 2.30 -8.35
C LEU A 73 19.52 3.54 -8.06
N ASP A 74 19.43 4.06 -6.83
CA ASP A 74 20.19 5.24 -6.41
C ASP A 74 21.72 5.04 -6.44
N ASP A 75 22.20 3.79 -6.39
CA ASP A 75 23.62 3.44 -6.56
C ASP A 75 24.10 3.47 -8.02
N GLY A 76 23.19 3.73 -8.96
CA GLY A 76 23.44 3.79 -10.39
C GLY A 76 23.25 2.46 -11.13
N THR A 77 22.94 1.36 -10.45
CA THR A 77 22.60 0.08 -11.10
C THR A 77 21.33 0.25 -11.93
N GLU A 78 21.39 -0.15 -13.20
CA GLU A 78 20.32 0.10 -14.17
C GLU A 78 20.01 -1.16 -14.98
N THR A 79 18.74 -1.35 -15.32
CA THR A 79 18.29 -2.42 -16.21
C THR A 79 17.08 -1.98 -17.04
N GLU A 80 16.86 -2.68 -18.14
CA GLU A 80 15.64 -2.59 -18.93
C GLU A 80 14.92 -3.93 -18.95
N ALA A 81 13.59 -3.91 -18.85
CA ALA A 81 12.70 -5.06 -18.94
C ALA A 81 11.75 -4.91 -20.13
N GLY A 82 11.48 -6.01 -20.83
CA GLY A 82 10.54 -6.09 -21.95
C GLY A 82 9.43 -7.10 -21.69
N PRO A 83 8.56 -7.36 -22.68
CA PRO A 83 7.38 -8.20 -22.50
C PRO A 83 7.74 -9.61 -22.04
N GLY A 84 7.12 -10.06 -20.94
CA GLY A 84 7.40 -11.36 -20.33
C GLY A 84 8.44 -11.34 -19.22
N ASP A 85 9.19 -10.25 -19.05
CA ASP A 85 10.15 -10.11 -17.97
C ASP A 85 9.46 -9.80 -16.64
N ALA A 86 9.97 -10.41 -15.57
CA ALA A 86 9.64 -10.07 -14.19
C ALA A 86 10.78 -9.24 -13.59
N LEU A 87 10.43 -8.13 -12.94
CA LEU A 87 11.37 -7.23 -12.28
C LEU A 87 11.06 -7.18 -10.79
N ALA A 88 12.09 -7.21 -9.95
CA ALA A 88 11.96 -6.87 -8.54
C ALA A 88 12.94 -5.75 -8.23
N VAL A 89 12.46 -4.69 -7.58
CA VAL A 89 13.27 -3.51 -7.27
C VAL A 89 13.02 -3.07 -5.82
N SER A 90 14.12 -2.81 -5.12
CA SER A 90 14.12 -2.32 -3.74
C SER A 90 13.77 -0.83 -3.68
N PRO A 91 13.37 -0.31 -2.50
CA PRO A 91 13.30 1.13 -2.26
C PRO A 91 14.60 1.84 -2.67
N GLY A 92 14.46 3.05 -3.22
CA GLY A 92 15.57 3.84 -3.75
C GLY A 92 15.79 3.62 -5.24
N HIS A 93 14.80 3.96 -6.07
CA HIS A 93 14.93 3.89 -7.53
C HIS A 93 14.08 4.92 -8.27
N ASP A 94 14.43 5.15 -9.53
CA ASP A 94 13.62 5.81 -10.54
C ASP A 94 13.24 4.79 -11.62
N ALA A 95 12.15 5.04 -12.34
CA ALA A 95 11.61 4.14 -13.35
C ALA A 95 11.01 4.93 -14.52
N TRP A 96 11.07 4.40 -15.74
CA TRP A 96 10.59 5.09 -16.93
C TRP A 96 10.17 4.17 -18.06
N VAL A 97 9.36 4.70 -18.98
CA VAL A 97 9.06 4.05 -20.26
C VAL A 97 10.23 4.25 -21.22
N VAL A 98 10.71 3.17 -21.82
CA VAL A 98 11.80 3.20 -22.80
C VAL A 98 11.22 3.23 -24.21
N GLY A 99 11.67 4.20 -25.01
CA GLY A 99 11.30 4.33 -26.42
C GLY A 99 10.04 5.14 -26.65
N ASP A 100 9.35 4.86 -27.75
CA ASP A 100 8.21 5.63 -28.27
C ASP A 100 6.89 4.85 -28.25
N GLN A 101 6.86 3.69 -27.59
CA GLN A 101 5.67 2.86 -27.43
C GLN A 101 5.19 2.84 -25.97
N PRO A 102 3.88 2.83 -25.73
CA PRO A 102 3.35 2.67 -24.37
C PRO A 102 3.80 1.36 -23.72
N CYS A 103 4.06 1.42 -22.42
CA CYS A 103 4.40 0.27 -21.59
C CYS A 103 3.21 -0.11 -20.71
N THR A 104 2.75 -1.36 -20.80
CA THR A 104 1.73 -1.90 -19.88
C THR A 104 2.41 -2.80 -18.86
N ILE A 105 2.19 -2.52 -17.59
CA ILE A 105 2.79 -3.24 -16.47
C ILE A 105 1.71 -3.75 -15.50
N ILE A 106 1.94 -4.91 -14.93
CA ILE A 106 1.30 -5.35 -13.69
C ILE A 106 2.34 -5.24 -12.59
N ASP A 107 2.03 -4.50 -11.54
CA ASP A 107 2.94 -4.25 -10.44
C ASP A 107 2.31 -4.67 -9.12
N PHE A 108 3.15 -5.19 -8.24
CA PHE A 108 2.81 -5.60 -6.90
C PHE A 108 3.70 -4.83 -5.94
N ALA A 109 3.07 -4.08 -5.05
CA ALA A 109 3.74 -3.47 -3.92
C ALA A 109 3.22 -4.12 -2.64
N PRO A 110 3.98 -4.08 -1.54
CA PRO A 110 3.35 -4.16 -0.23
C PRO A 110 2.18 -3.20 -0.23
N ALA A 111 1.01 -3.63 0.25
CA ALA A 111 -0.03 -2.66 0.48
C ALA A 111 0.58 -1.52 1.29
N PRO A 112 0.31 -0.23 0.96
CA PRO A 112 0.58 0.78 1.95
C PRO A 112 -0.04 0.24 3.24
N ALA A 113 0.63 0.46 4.35
CA ALA A 113 -0.02 0.32 5.62
C ALA A 113 -1.19 1.32 5.62
N GLY A 114 -2.28 0.98 4.94
CA GLY A 114 -3.49 1.78 4.86
C GLY A 114 -3.87 1.93 6.30
N ASP A 115 -3.77 3.17 6.79
CA ASP A 115 -3.41 3.48 8.18
C ASP A 115 -3.58 2.27 9.07
N ALA A 116 -2.50 1.47 9.19
CA ALA A 116 -2.60 0.23 9.95
C ALA A 116 -2.86 0.53 11.43
N THR A 117 -2.92 1.82 11.80
CA THR A 117 -3.50 2.27 13.04
C THR A 117 -4.87 1.65 13.27
N ARG A 118 -4.92 0.66 14.16
CA ARG A 118 -6.17 0.12 14.66
C ARG A 118 -6.65 1.04 15.76
N ILE A 119 -7.86 1.57 15.60
CA ILE A 119 -8.50 2.44 16.57
C ILE A 119 -9.62 1.67 17.25
N ALA A 120 -9.51 1.47 18.57
CA ALA A 120 -10.58 0.97 19.41
C ALA A 120 -11.23 2.13 20.17
N ARG A 121 -12.54 2.06 20.39
CA ARG A 121 -13.30 3.11 21.09
C ARG A 121 -14.02 2.54 22.30
N CYS A 122 -13.90 3.24 23.42
CA CYS A 122 -14.82 3.04 24.54
C CYS A 122 -16.16 3.72 24.19
N PRO A 123 -17.32 3.18 24.62
CA PRO A 123 -18.62 3.84 24.43
C PRO A 123 -18.70 5.28 24.96
N CYS A 124 -17.83 5.68 25.88
CA CYS A 124 -17.74 7.06 26.38
C CYS A 124 -17.05 8.04 25.40
N GLY A 125 -16.49 7.54 24.29
CA GLY A 125 -15.83 8.35 23.24
C GLY A 125 -14.31 8.40 23.32
N VAL A 126 -13.68 7.84 24.37
CA VAL A 126 -12.21 7.72 24.47
C VAL A 126 -11.71 6.71 23.43
N GLN A 127 -10.59 7.05 22.78
CA GLN A 127 -10.01 6.27 21.70
C GLN A 127 -8.62 5.77 22.07
N PHE A 128 -8.33 4.54 21.66
CA PHE A 128 -7.06 3.87 21.83
C PHE A 128 -6.54 3.48 20.45
N ARG A 129 -5.22 3.56 20.26
CA ARG A 129 -4.58 3.37 18.95
C ARG A 129 -3.33 2.52 19.07
N ILE A 130 -3.11 1.64 18.12
CA ILE A 130 -1.85 0.89 17.94
C ILE A 130 -1.45 0.92 16.47
N ASP A 131 -0.16 0.89 16.19
CA ASP A 131 0.36 0.74 14.83
C ASP A 131 0.31 -0.73 14.41
N GLY A 132 -0.73 -1.09 13.66
CA GLY A 132 -0.94 -2.44 13.16
C GLY A 132 0.12 -2.92 12.16
N THR A 133 1.03 -2.06 11.67
CA THR A 133 2.17 -2.51 10.86
C THR A 133 3.20 -3.28 11.69
N THR A 134 3.27 -2.98 12.98
CA THR A 134 4.23 -3.58 13.90
C THR A 134 3.64 -4.74 14.71
N ASP A 135 2.34 -5.01 14.55
CA ASP A 135 1.59 -6.04 15.25
C ASP A 135 1.57 -7.36 14.46
N THR A 136 2.75 -7.94 14.23
CA THR A 136 2.91 -9.14 13.40
C THR A 136 2.43 -10.42 14.08
N ASP A 137 2.34 -10.42 15.42
CA ASP A 137 1.92 -11.57 16.24
C ASP A 137 0.62 -11.33 17.02
N GLY A 138 -0.01 -10.16 16.87
CA GLY A 138 -1.25 -9.78 17.55
C GLY A 138 -1.06 -9.29 19.00
N ALA A 139 0.17 -9.19 19.51
CA ALA A 139 0.42 -8.79 20.89
C ALA A 139 -0.04 -7.35 21.20
N GLN A 140 0.05 -6.43 20.22
CA GLN A 140 -0.40 -5.06 20.41
C GLN A 140 -1.92 -4.97 20.38
N LEU A 141 -2.59 -5.79 19.57
CA LEU A 141 -4.05 -5.89 19.60
C LEU A 141 -4.56 -6.36 20.96
N GLU A 142 -3.92 -7.37 21.56
CA GLU A 142 -4.27 -7.81 22.92
C GLU A 142 -4.08 -6.70 23.95
N HIS A 143 -2.98 -5.93 23.83
CA HIS A 143 -2.72 -4.80 24.71
C HIS A 143 -3.77 -3.68 24.54
N LEU A 144 -4.18 -3.40 23.30
CA LEU A 144 -5.23 -2.43 22.98
C LEU A 144 -6.56 -2.81 23.63
N ILE A 145 -6.98 -4.08 23.51
CA ILE A 145 -8.21 -4.60 24.11
C ILE A 145 -8.16 -4.48 25.63
N ALA A 146 -7.05 -4.91 26.25
CA ALA A 146 -6.86 -4.80 27.70
C ALA A 146 -6.91 -3.33 28.17
N ALA A 147 -6.35 -2.40 27.39
CA ALA A 147 -6.38 -0.97 27.73
C ALA A 147 -7.81 -0.39 27.71
N VAL A 148 -8.63 -0.75 26.71
CA VAL A 148 -10.04 -0.34 26.64
C VAL A 148 -10.81 -0.89 27.84
N GLN A 149 -10.63 -2.17 28.16
CA GLN A 149 -11.29 -2.83 29.28
C GLN A 149 -10.90 -2.22 30.63
N GLN A 150 -9.59 -1.99 30.84
CA GLN A 150 -9.08 -1.36 32.05
C GLN A 150 -9.63 0.07 32.21
N HIS A 151 -9.73 0.83 31.12
CA HIS A 151 -10.31 2.16 31.14
C HIS A 151 -11.80 2.14 31.53
N ALA A 152 -12.59 1.27 30.91
CA ALA A 152 -14.02 1.14 31.21
C ALA A 152 -14.26 0.75 32.67
N ALA A 153 -13.55 -0.27 33.16
CA ALA A 153 -13.66 -0.73 34.54
C ALA A 153 -13.22 0.35 35.53
N GLY A 154 -12.08 1.01 35.28
CA GLY A 154 -11.51 2.01 36.18
C GLY A 154 -12.24 3.35 36.20
N SER A 155 -12.78 3.79 35.06
CA SER A 155 -13.36 5.14 34.91
C SER A 155 -14.88 5.15 35.00
N HIS A 156 -15.53 4.02 34.67
CA HIS A 156 -16.99 3.93 34.56
C HIS A 156 -17.60 2.76 35.33
N GLY A 157 -16.79 1.87 35.90
CA GLY A 157 -17.27 0.77 36.76
C GLY A 157 -18.10 -0.28 36.01
N HIS A 158 -17.89 -0.40 34.69
CA HIS A 158 -18.49 -1.45 33.87
C HIS A 158 -17.43 -2.14 33.03
N ASP A 159 -17.71 -3.37 32.63
CA ASP A 159 -16.87 -4.11 31.70
C ASP A 159 -17.29 -3.81 30.26
N VAL A 160 -16.34 -3.94 29.34
CA VAL A 160 -16.61 -3.92 27.90
C VAL A 160 -16.13 -5.25 27.33
N ASP A 161 -17.04 -5.91 26.62
CA ASP A 161 -16.75 -7.22 26.06
C ASP A 161 -15.73 -7.13 24.92
N ARG A 162 -14.90 -8.18 24.81
CA ARG A 162 -13.87 -8.26 23.78
C ARG A 162 -14.47 -8.21 22.37
N ASP A 163 -15.54 -8.96 22.13
CA ASP A 163 -16.12 -9.07 20.79
C ASP A 163 -16.71 -7.72 20.38
N HIS A 164 -17.31 -6.99 21.32
CA HIS A 164 -17.75 -5.61 21.08
C HIS A 164 -16.59 -4.68 20.68
N ILE A 165 -15.42 -4.80 21.34
CA ILE A 165 -14.25 -3.99 20.99
C ILE A 165 -13.76 -4.33 19.58
N LEU A 166 -13.73 -5.62 19.22
CA LEU A 166 -13.29 -6.09 17.92
C LEU A 166 -14.26 -5.68 16.80
N ASP A 167 -15.57 -5.74 17.04
CA ASP A 167 -16.60 -5.35 16.08
C ASP A 167 -16.57 -3.84 15.75
N GLU A 168 -16.13 -3.02 16.72
CA GLU A 168 -16.03 -1.56 16.59
C GLU A 168 -14.61 -1.09 16.20
N LEU A 169 -13.68 -2.00 15.90
CA LEU A 169 -12.35 -1.64 15.43
C LEU A 169 -12.42 -0.96 14.07
N THR A 170 -11.83 0.22 13.98
CA THR A 170 -11.70 0.97 12.71
C THR A 170 -10.23 1.15 12.35
N THR A 171 -9.92 1.16 11.05
CA THR A 171 -8.64 1.67 10.53
C THR A 171 -8.71 3.19 10.38
N GLY A 172 -7.63 3.89 10.73
CA GLY A 172 -7.58 5.36 10.78
C GLY A 172 -7.37 6.06 9.44
#